data_AF-A0A497DXK7-F1
#
_entry.id   AF-A0A497DXK7-F1
#
_cell.length_a   1.000
_cell.length_b   1.000
_cell.length_c   1.000
_cell.angle_alpha   90.00
_cell.angle_beta   90.00
_cell.angle_gamma   90.00
#
_symmetry.space_group_name_H-M   'P 1'
#
loop_
_entity.id
_entity.type
_entity.pdbx_description
1 polymer ?
#
loop_
_entity_poly.entity_id
_entity_poly.type
_entity_poly.pdbx_seq_one_letter_code
_entity_poly.pdbx_strand_id
1 'polypeptide(L)'
;MQKVERWRIKQLESNLKDIASLLLKFGHPEWANVFLHYAEEAQGIYLARRFPVWQLKNLIRNIRFCFKQSSSLFNIPLQVIHNGRQSQKEIELVAEFHSLFHLLAELEEKLKEKIH
;
A
#
# COMPACT_ATOMS: atom_id res chain seq x y z
N MET A 1 6.87 21.84 12.09
CA MET A 1 6.65 20.44 12.52
C MET A 1 6.21 19.62 11.30
N GLN A 2 6.75 18.41 11.11
CA GLN A 2 6.23 17.51 10.06
C GLN A 2 4.80 17.11 10.41
N LYS A 3 3.87 17.25 9.45
CA LYS A 3 2.45 16.93 9.63
C LYS A 3 2.11 15.45 9.47
N VAL A 4 3.02 14.66 8.87
CA VAL A 4 2.83 13.21 8.78
C VAL A 4 3.04 12.61 10.16
N GLU A 5 1.96 12.08 10.72
CA GLU A 5 1.98 11.46 12.04
C GLU A 5 2.54 10.04 11.93
N ARG A 6 3.46 9.65 12.82
CA ARG A 6 4.10 8.33 12.78
C ARG A 6 3.10 7.17 12.80
N TRP A 7 1.97 7.33 13.48
CA TRP A 7 0.94 6.29 13.53
C TRP A 7 0.33 6.01 12.15
N ARG A 8 0.31 6.97 11.22
CA ARG A 8 -0.10 6.74 9.83
C ARG A 8 0.86 5.85 9.05
N ILE A 9 2.16 5.90 9.38
CA ILE A 9 3.16 4.99 8.80
C ILE A 9 2.96 3.57 9.33
N LYS A 10 2.62 3.44 10.62
CA LYS A 10 2.24 2.15 11.21
C LYS A 10 0.95 1.59 10.59
N GLN A 11 -0.02 2.46 10.27
CA GLN A 11 -1.23 2.08 9.53
C GLN A 11 -0.88 1.58 8.12
N LEU A 12 0.05 2.27 7.43
CA LEU A 12 0.54 1.85 6.11
C LEU A 12 1.22 0.48 6.17
N GLU A 13 2.12 0.27 7.15
CA GLU A 13 2.76 -1.02 7.40
C GLU A 13 1.72 -2.14 7.59
N SER A 14 0.71 -1.93 8.43
CA SER A 14 -0.34 -2.93 8.68
C SER A 14 -1.09 -3.27 7.41
N ASN A 15 -1.56 -2.24 6.69
CA ASN A 15 -2.34 -2.43 5.48
C ASN A 15 -1.55 -3.20 4.39
N LEU A 16 -0.26 -2.91 4.24
CA LEU A 16 0.63 -3.64 3.33
C LEU A 16 0.80 -5.12 3.73
N LYS A 17 0.88 -5.44 5.03
CA LYS A 17 0.91 -6.83 5.53
C LYS A 17 -0.41 -7.56 5.28
N ASP A 18 -1.53 -6.89 5.48
CA ASP A 18 -2.86 -7.45 5.25
C ASP A 18 -3.05 -7.81 3.76
N ILE A 19 -2.65 -6.89 2.86
CA ILE A 19 -2.63 -7.13 1.42
C ILE A 19 -1.69 -8.30 1.05
N ALA A 20 -0.47 -8.33 1.59
CA ALA A 20 0.48 -9.42 1.33
C ALA A 20 -0.10 -10.79 1.74
N SER A 21 -0.74 -10.86 2.91
CA SER A 21 -1.41 -12.07 3.40
C SER A 21 -2.53 -12.52 2.47
N LEU A 22 -3.36 -11.59 1.98
CA LEU A 22 -4.41 -11.89 1.02
C LEU A 22 -3.83 -12.38 -0.31
N LEU A 23 -2.85 -11.68 -0.88
CA LEU A 23 -2.19 -12.07 -2.14
C LEU A 23 -1.60 -13.49 -2.06
N LEU A 24 -0.99 -13.86 -0.94
CA LEU A 24 -0.47 -15.20 -0.72
C LEU A 24 -1.59 -16.25 -0.75
N LYS A 25 -2.73 -15.97 -0.08
CA LYS A 25 -3.92 -16.84 -0.09
C LYS A 25 -4.55 -16.99 -1.48
N PHE A 26 -4.35 -16.01 -2.37
CA PHE A 26 -4.82 -16.01 -3.75
C PHE A 26 -3.86 -16.66 -4.76
N GLY A 27 -2.72 -17.17 -4.29
CA GLY A 27 -1.74 -17.78 -5.20
C GLY A 27 -0.93 -16.73 -5.98
N HIS A 28 -0.76 -15.53 -5.42
CA HIS A 28 0.13 -14.49 -5.96
C HIS A 28 1.32 -14.23 -5.02
N PRO A 29 2.19 -15.24 -4.78
CA PRO A 29 3.30 -15.13 -3.83
C PRO A 29 4.34 -14.08 -4.24
N GLU A 30 4.55 -13.87 -5.54
CA GLU A 30 5.46 -12.82 -6.05
C GLU A 30 5.00 -11.43 -5.62
N TRP A 31 3.70 -11.15 -5.77
CA TRP A 31 3.12 -9.89 -5.31
C TRP A 31 3.07 -9.81 -3.79
N ALA A 32 2.76 -10.91 -3.09
CA ALA A 32 2.81 -10.93 -1.63
C ALA A 32 4.20 -10.51 -1.11
N ASN A 33 5.29 -11.01 -1.72
CA ASN A 33 6.65 -10.63 -1.35
C ASN A 33 6.95 -9.14 -1.62
N VAL A 34 6.46 -8.58 -2.73
CA VAL A 34 6.60 -7.14 -3.02
C VAL A 34 5.91 -6.29 -1.95
N PHE A 35 4.68 -6.64 -1.56
CA PHE A 35 3.95 -5.91 -0.53
C PHE A 35 4.56 -6.10 0.87
N LEU A 36 5.10 -7.28 1.16
CA LEU A 36 5.84 -7.52 2.40
C LEU A 36 7.10 -6.65 2.47
N HIS A 37 7.86 -6.55 1.37
CA HIS A 37 9.02 -5.66 1.29
C HIS A 37 8.64 -4.20 1.56
N TYR A 38 7.55 -3.72 0.96
CA TYR A 38 7.04 -2.37 1.24
C TYR A 38 6.61 -2.18 2.70
N ALA A 39 6.08 -3.23 3.36
CA ALA A 39 5.77 -3.17 4.78
C ALA A 39 7.04 -3.04 5.64
N GLU A 40 8.11 -3.74 5.29
CA GLU A 40 9.43 -3.62 5.94
C GLU A 40 10.01 -2.20 5.76
N GLU A 41 9.91 -1.63 4.54
CA GLU A 41 10.30 -0.25 4.28
C GLU A 41 9.49 0.74 5.15
N ALA A 42 8.16 0.55 5.24
CA ALA A 42 7.29 1.37 6.08
C ALA A 42 7.69 1.26 7.58
N GLN A 43 7.99 0.06 8.05
CA GLN A 43 8.48 -0.17 9.40
C GLN A 43 9.80 0.56 9.65
N GLY A 44 10.73 0.52 8.70
CA GLY A 44 12.00 1.26 8.75
C GLY A 44 11.78 2.77 8.90
N ILE A 45 10.83 3.34 8.14
CA ILE A 45 10.43 4.75 8.24
C ILE A 45 9.83 5.05 9.61
N TYR A 46 8.96 4.17 10.12
CA TYR A 46 8.31 4.34 11.42
C TYR A 46 9.32 4.34 12.59
N LEU A 47 10.33 3.46 12.54
CA LEU A 47 11.34 3.31 13.58
C LEU A 47 12.48 4.33 13.49
N ALA A 48 12.63 5.02 12.36
CA ALA A 48 13.73 5.96 12.15
C ALA A 48 13.74 7.11 13.19
N ARG A 49 14.91 7.42 13.75
CA ARG A 49 15.07 8.50 14.74
C ARG A 49 14.65 9.86 14.18
N ARG A 50 15.01 10.15 12.94
CA ARG A 50 14.54 11.32 12.16
C ARG A 50 13.62 10.82 11.08
N PHE A 51 12.49 11.51 10.88
CA PHE A 51 11.47 11.06 9.93
C PHE A 51 11.96 11.21 8.47
N PRO A 52 12.14 10.10 7.73
CA PRO A 52 12.82 10.12 6.44
C PRO A 52 11.84 10.41 5.30
N VAL A 53 11.50 11.70 5.11
CA VAL A 53 10.54 12.18 4.10
C VAL A 53 10.80 11.62 2.71
N TRP A 54 12.07 11.58 2.29
CA TRP A 54 12.44 11.09 0.96
C TRP A 54 12.17 9.60 0.78
N GLN A 55 12.44 8.78 1.81
CA GLN A 55 12.13 7.35 1.79
C GLN A 55 10.62 7.13 1.69
N LEU A 56 9.82 7.87 2.46
CA LEU A 56 8.37 7.79 2.37
C LEU A 56 7.84 8.18 0.99
N LYS A 57 8.36 9.25 0.38
CA LYS A 57 7.96 9.65 -0.98
C LYS A 57 8.29 8.56 -2.01
N ASN A 58 9.45 7.93 -1.90
CA ASN A 58 9.83 6.84 -2.79
C ASN A 58 8.96 5.60 -2.59
N LEU A 59 8.69 5.22 -1.34
CA LEU A 59 7.83 4.10 -1.01
C LEU A 59 6.43 4.29 -1.61
N ILE A 60 5.81 5.46 -1.38
CA ILE A 60 4.50 5.80 -1.97
C ILE A 60 4.55 5.68 -3.51
N ARG A 61 5.58 6.25 -4.15
CA ARG A 61 5.74 6.20 -5.60
C ARG A 61 5.84 4.75 -6.10
N ASN A 62 6.63 3.91 -5.43
CA ASN A 62 6.85 2.52 -5.81
C ASN A 62 5.56 1.71 -5.66
N ILE A 63 4.83 1.88 -4.55
CA ILE A 63 3.52 1.25 -4.34
C ILE A 63 2.56 1.63 -5.48
N ARG A 64 2.45 2.92 -5.81
CA ARG A 64 1.58 3.40 -6.91
C ARG A 64 1.99 2.83 -8.26
N PHE A 65 3.29 2.61 -8.50
CA PHE A 65 3.78 2.05 -9.75
C PHE A 65 3.28 0.61 -9.97
N CYS A 66 3.09 -0.16 -8.90
CA CYS A 66 2.54 -1.53 -8.98
C CYS A 66 1.11 -1.58 -9.53
N PHE A 67 0.36 -0.48 -9.49
CA PHE A 67 -1.03 -0.39 -9.96
C PHE A 67 -1.18 0.29 -11.33
N LYS A 68 -0.08 0.58 -12.04
CA LYS A 68 -0.18 1.05 -13.42
C LYS A 68 -0.62 -0.08 -14.35
N GLN A 69 -1.35 0.25 -15.42
CA GLN A 69 -1.95 -0.69 -16.39
C GLN A 69 -1.00 -1.74 -16.97
N SER A 70 0.32 -1.52 -16.89
CA SER A 70 1.36 -2.46 -17.34
C SER A 70 1.71 -3.55 -16.33
N SER A 71 1.14 -3.54 -15.12
CA SER A 71 1.44 -4.48 -14.05
C SER A 71 0.45 -5.65 -14.04
N SER A 72 0.92 -6.87 -13.82
CA SER A 72 0.03 -8.04 -13.65
C SER A 72 -0.89 -7.91 -12.43
N LEU A 73 -0.52 -7.10 -11.43
CA LEU A 73 -1.36 -6.74 -10.28
C LEU A 73 -2.62 -5.98 -10.68
N PHE A 74 -2.54 -5.12 -11.71
CA PHE A 74 -3.68 -4.31 -12.18
C PHE A 74 -4.83 -5.19 -12.67
N ASN A 75 -4.51 -6.39 -13.15
CA ASN A 75 -5.50 -7.32 -13.65
C ASN A 75 -6.19 -8.12 -12.54
N ILE A 76 -5.66 -8.16 -11.31
CA ILE A 76 -6.27 -8.96 -10.23
C ILE A 76 -7.66 -8.42 -9.89
N PRO A 77 -7.87 -7.13 -9.60
CA PRO A 77 -9.22 -6.60 -9.38
C PRO A 77 -10.15 -6.74 -10.60
N LEU A 78 -9.60 -6.65 -11.82
CA LEU A 78 -10.39 -6.77 -13.05
C LEU A 78 -10.89 -8.21 -13.28
N GLN A 79 -10.04 -9.21 -13.02
CA GLN A 79 -10.40 -10.63 -13.09
C GLN A 79 -11.48 -10.98 -12.06
N VAL A 80 -11.41 -10.38 -10.87
CA VAL A 80 -12.42 -10.50 -9.81
C VAL A 80 -13.77 -9.90 -10.23
N ILE A 81 -13.78 -8.73 -10.86
CA ILE A 81 -15.01 -8.02 -11.24
C ILE A 81 -15.72 -8.71 -12.42
N HIS A 82 -14.97 -9.22 -13.40
CA HIS A 82 -15.55 -9.81 -14.62
C HIS A 82 -16.17 -11.20 -14.45
N ASN A 83 -15.77 -11.98 -13.43
CA ASN A 83 -16.22 -13.37 -13.26
C ASN A 83 -17.59 -13.52 -12.56
N GLY A 84 -18.25 -12.43 -12.14
CA GLY A 84 -19.65 -12.40 -11.68
C GLY A 84 -19.96 -13.10 -10.35
N ARG A 85 -19.08 -13.98 -9.85
CA ARG A 85 -19.12 -14.56 -8.50
C ARG A 85 -17.87 -14.13 -7.74
N GLN A 86 -17.97 -13.04 -7.00
CA GLN A 86 -16.92 -12.60 -6.09
C GLN A 86 -16.93 -13.51 -4.85
N SER A 87 -15.82 -14.15 -4.55
CA SER A 87 -15.60 -14.74 -3.24
C SER A 87 -15.41 -13.63 -2.20
N GLN A 88 -15.81 -13.89 -0.95
CA GLN A 88 -15.66 -12.95 0.16
C GLN A 88 -14.22 -12.41 0.29
N LYS A 89 -13.23 -13.24 0.02
CA LYS A 89 -11.81 -12.87 0.08
C LYS A 89 -11.42 -11.85 -1.00
N GLU A 90 -12.05 -11.90 -2.18
CA GLU A 90 -11.71 -11.01 -3.29
C GLU A 90 -12.30 -9.62 -3.04
N ILE A 91 -13.48 -9.59 -2.43
CA ILE A 91 -14.09 -8.36 -1.88
C ILE A 91 -13.14 -7.74 -0.84
N GLU A 92 -12.59 -8.56 0.07
CA GLU A 92 -11.60 -8.11 1.05
C GLU A 92 -10.35 -7.54 0.39
N LEU A 93 -9.77 -8.20 -0.62
CA LEU A 93 -8.58 -7.69 -1.31
C LEU A 93 -8.84 -6.35 -2.01
N VAL A 94 -9.97 -6.20 -2.70
CA VAL A 94 -10.34 -4.93 -3.34
C VAL A 94 -10.57 -3.84 -2.30
N ALA A 95 -11.24 -4.15 -1.18
CA ALA A 95 -11.44 -3.22 -0.08
C ALA A 95 -10.10 -2.76 0.53
N GLU A 96 -9.15 -3.68 0.71
CA GLU A 96 -7.81 -3.34 1.20
C GLU A 96 -7.04 -2.47 0.21
N PHE A 97 -7.12 -2.73 -1.11
CA PHE A 97 -6.53 -1.83 -2.10
C PHE A 97 -7.15 -0.43 -2.07
N HIS A 98 -8.47 -0.31 -1.90
CA HIS A 98 -9.12 0.99 -1.74
C HIS A 98 -8.62 1.72 -0.48
N SER A 99 -8.55 1.01 0.65
CA SER A 99 -8.00 1.53 1.91
C SER A 99 -6.57 2.05 1.73
N LEU A 100 -5.72 1.26 1.05
CA LEU A 100 -4.36 1.66 0.72
C LEU A 100 -4.33 2.95 -0.11
N PHE A 101 -5.13 3.06 -1.17
CA PHE A 101 -5.13 4.25 -2.01
C PHE A 101 -5.57 5.51 -1.27
N HIS A 102 -6.59 5.40 -0.40
CA HIS A 102 -6.99 6.50 0.47
C HIS A 102 -5.85 6.93 1.39
N LEU A 103 -5.20 5.98 2.05
CA LEU A 103 -4.08 6.27 2.95
C LEU A 103 -2.90 6.91 2.21
N LEU A 104 -2.54 6.42 1.01
CA LEU A 104 -1.47 7.00 0.20
C LEU A 104 -1.80 8.44 -0.21
N ALA A 105 -3.04 8.72 -0.60
CA ALA A 105 -3.47 10.07 -0.92
C ALA A 105 -3.38 11.02 0.29
N GLU A 106 -3.84 10.60 1.47
CA GLU A 106 -3.70 11.38 2.70
C GLU A 106 -2.24 11.67 3.04
N LEU A 107 -1.36 10.67 2.91
CA LEU A 107 0.07 10.83 3.14
C LEU A 107 0.70 11.81 2.14
N GLU A 108 0.35 11.73 0.85
CA GLU A 108 0.83 12.64 -0.18
C GLU A 108 0.39 14.08 0.07
N GLU A 109 -0.86 14.31 0.46
CA GLU A 109 -1.34 15.66 0.79
C GLU A 109 -0.57 16.23 1.98
N LYS A 110 -0.41 15.47 3.06
CA LYS A 110 0.40 15.88 4.22
C LYS A 110 1.87 16.12 3.88
N LEU A 111 2.40 15.51 2.83
CA LEU A 111 3.77 15.72 2.34
C LEU A 111 3.91 16.96 1.43
N LYS A 112 2.81 17.45 0.85
CA LYS A 112 2.76 18.65 -0.01
C LYS A 112 2.57 19.94 0.78
N GLU A 113 1.88 19.88 1.91
CA GLU A 113 1.66 21.04 2.78
C GLU A 113 3.02 21.62 3.24
N LYS A 114 3.46 22.69 2.58
CA LYS A 114 4.68 23.41 2.93
C LYS A 114 4.54 23.95 4.36
N ILE A 115 5.62 23.84 5.13
CA ILE A 115 5.80 24.63 6.34
C ILE A 115 5.94 26.08 5.85
N HIS A 116 4.87 26.86 5.96
CA HIS A 116 4.94 28.32 5.97
C HIS A 116 5.28 28.78 7.38
#